data_AF-A0A498E649-F1
#
_entry.id   AF-A0A498E649-F1
#
_cell.length_a   1.000
_cell.length_b   1.000
_cell.length_c   1.000
_cell.angle_alpha   90.00
_cell.angle_beta   90.00
_cell.angle_gamma   90.00
#
_symmetry.space_group_name_H-M   'P 1'
#
loop_
_entity.id
_entity.type
_entity.pdbx_description
1 polymer ?
#
loop_
_entity_poly.entity_id
_entity_poly.type
_entity_poly.pdbx_seq_one_letter_code
_entity_poly.pdbx_strand_id
1 'polypeptide(L)' 'MKLRAVAEDTAFRYLMVAGVVAAAGNFVLTYVDTGRLDLVGVVVQVVFVAVIGVALVAYWNYMERRADAE' A
#
# COMPACT_ATOMS: atom_id res chain seq x y z
N MET A 1 -17.32 2.71 6.08
CA MET A 1 -16.02 2.61 6.77
C MET A 1 -15.36 3.99 6.73
N LYS A 2 -14.79 4.49 7.83
CA LYS A 2 -14.10 5.79 7.84
C LYS A 2 -12.64 5.58 7.40
N LEU A 3 -12.06 6.48 6.60
CA LEU A 3 -10.65 6.42 6.18
C LEU A 3 -9.68 6.25 7.36
N ARG A 4 -10.02 6.86 8.50
CA ARG A 4 -9.28 6.71 9.76
C ARG A 4 -9.20 5.26 10.25
N ALA A 5 -10.27 4.47 10.10
CA ALA A 5 -10.27 3.06 10.50
C ALA A 5 -9.36 2.21 9.61
N VAL A 6 -9.23 2.55 8.32
CA VAL A 6 -8.27 1.89 7.42
C VAL A 6 -6.84 2.25 7.80
N ALA A 7 -6.57 3.52 8.13
CA ALA A 7 -5.23 3.97 8.50
C ALA A 7 -4.74 3.45 9.87
N GLU A 8 -5.67 3.13 10.77
CA GLU A 8 -5.40 2.51 12.07
C GLU A 8 -5.33 0.98 11.98
N ASP A 9 -5.70 0.37 10.85
CA ASP A 9 -5.63 -1.07 10.63
C ASP A 9 -4.16 -1.56 10.57
N THR A 10 -3.86 -2.57 11.37
CA THR A 10 -2.51 -3.14 11.51
C THR A 10 -2.03 -3.78 10.20
N ALA A 11 -2.90 -4.49 9.47
CA ALA A 11 -2.54 -5.11 8.20
C ALA A 11 -2.29 -4.05 7.13
N PHE A 12 -3.11 -2.99 7.08
CA PHE A 12 -2.88 -1.84 6.21
C PHE A 12 -1.53 -1.18 6.51
N ARG A 13 -1.20 -0.96 7.79
CA ARG A 13 0.09 -0.38 8.19
C ARG A 13 1.27 -1.24 7.76
N TYR A 14 1.21 -2.55 7.96
CA TYR A 14 2.27 -3.44 7.50
C TYR A 14 2.41 -3.45 5.98
N LEU A 15 1.30 -3.45 5.25
CA LEU A 15 1.30 -3.33 3.80
C LEU A 15 1.95 -2.03 3.33
N MET A 16 1.61 -0.90 3.97
CA MET A 16 2.20 0.40 3.66
C MET A 16 3.71 0.41 3.93
N VAL A 17 4.16 -0.12 5.07
CA VAL A 17 5.59 -0.22 5.39
C VAL A 17 6.32 -1.10 4.36
N ALA A 18 5.78 -2.27 4.04
CA ALA A 18 6.36 -3.15 3.03
C ALA A 18 6.42 -2.48 1.65
N GLY A 19 5.37 -1.76 1.26
CA GLY A 19 5.33 -1.00 0.02
C GLY A 19 6.37 0.12 -0.05
N VAL A 20 6.56 0.85 1.05
CA VAL A 20 7.58 1.90 1.14
C VAL A 20 8.99 1.30 1.08
N VAL A 21 9.24 0.19 1.77
CA VAL A 21 10.53 -0.53 1.73
C VAL A 21 10.80 -1.03 0.31
N ALA A 22 9.80 -1.61 -0.37
CA ALA A 22 9.93 -2.04 -1.76
C ALA A 22 10.20 -0.86 -2.71
N ALA A 23 9.52 0.28 -2.51
CA ALA A 23 9.74 1.48 -3.32
C ALA A 23 11.15 2.05 -3.11
N ALA A 24 11.64 2.07 -1.87
CA ALA A 24 13.01 2.48 -1.56
C ALA A 24 14.04 1.53 -2.19
N GLY A 25 13.81 0.22 -2.13
CA GLY A 25 14.65 -0.77 -2.78
C GLY A 25 14.72 -0.56 -4.29
N ASN A 26 13.56 -0.43 -4.95
CA ASN A 26 13.48 -0.17 -6.38
C ASN A 26 14.15 1.16 -6.78
N PHE A 27 14.00 2.20 -5.96
CA PHE A 27 14.66 3.48 -6.18
C PHE A 27 16.18 3.35 -6.18
N VAL A 28 16.73 2.66 -5.17
CA VAL A 28 18.17 2.43 -5.06
C VAL A 28 18.67 1.60 -6.25
N LEU A 29 17.97 0.53 -6.62
CA LEU A 29 18.33 -0.30 -7.79
C LEU A 29 18.31 0.52 -9.08
N THR A 30 17.26 1.32 -9.30
CA THR A 30 17.14 2.18 -10.48
C THR A 30 18.28 3.20 -10.55
N TYR A 31 18.66 3.79 -9.41
CA TYR A 31 19.79 4.70 -9.35
C TYR A 31 21.11 4.00 -9.64
N VAL A 32 21.33 2.81 -9.09
CA VAL A 32 22.55 2.02 -9.34
C VAL A 32 22.66 1.62 -10.82
N ASP A 33 21.55 1.24 -11.45
CA ASP A 33 21.54 0.75 -12.83
C ASP A 33 21.63 1.87 -13.87
N THR A 34 21.01 3.03 -13.60
CA THR A 34 20.83 4.10 -14.61
C THR A 34 21.52 5.41 -14.26
N GLY A 35 21.96 5.59 -13.02
CA GLY A 35 22.44 6.86 -12.48
C GLY A 35 21.35 7.93 -12.30
N ARG A 36 20.07 7.59 -12.52
CA ARG A 36 18.95 8.54 -12.47
C ARG A 36 18.17 8.41 -11.16
N LEU A 37 17.72 9.55 -10.65
CA LEU A 37 16.80 9.61 -9.51
C LEU A 37 15.35 9.55 -10.03
N ASP A 38 14.74 8.37 -10.01
CA ASP A 38 13.34 8.20 -10.42
C ASP A 38 12.37 8.43 -9.25
N LEU A 39 12.22 9.69 -8.86
CA LEU A 39 11.29 10.08 -7.79
C LEU A 39 9.82 9.91 -8.20
N VAL A 40 9.52 10.05 -9.49
CA VAL A 40 8.15 9.90 -9.99
C VAL A 40 7.70 8.44 -9.88
N GLY A 41 8.56 7.50 -10.27
CA GLY A 41 8.32 6.07 -10.10
C GLY A 41 8.04 5.68 -8.64
N VAL A 42 8.83 6.22 -7.70
CA VAL A 42 8.63 6.00 -6.26
C VAL A 42 7.26 6.50 -5.80
N VAL A 43 6.89 7.73 -6.16
CA VAL A 43 5.60 8.31 -5.78
C VAL A 43 4.45 7.49 -6.36
N VAL A 44 4.53 7.13 -7.64
CA VAL A 44 3.51 6.30 -8.30
C VAL A 44 3.39 4.95 -7.60
N GLN A 45 4.49 4.29 -7.27
CA GLN A 45 4.49 3.01 -6.58
C GLN A 45 3.83 3.11 -5.19
N VAL A 46 4.19 4.13 -4.39
CA VAL A 46 3.61 4.33 -3.06
C VAL A 46 2.11 4.63 -3.14
N VAL A 47 1.69 5.48 -4.07
CA VAL A 47 0.26 5.78 -4.31
C VAL A 47 -0.49 4.52 -4.72
N PHE A 48 0.10 3.71 -5.59
CA PHE A 48 -0.52 2.47 -6.05
C PHE A 48 -0.71 1.46 -4.90
N VAL A 49 0.31 1.28 -4.06
CA VAL A 49 0.20 0.44 -2.85
C VAL A 49 -0.90 0.95 -1.92
N ALA A 50 -0.98 2.28 -1.71
CA ALA A 50 -2.02 2.85 -0.85
C ALA A 50 -3.42 2.59 -1.40
N VAL A 51 -3.65 2.79 -2.70
CA VAL A 51 -4.94 2.56 -3.35
C VAL A 51 -5.36 1.09 -3.23
N ILE A 52 -4.45 0.16 -3.54
CA ILE A 52 -4.72 -1.27 -3.43
C ILE A 52 -4.97 -1.66 -1.97
N GLY A 53 -4.16 -1.16 -1.05
CA GLY A 53 -4.30 -1.44 0.38
C GLY A 53 -5.66 -1.01 0.92
N VAL A 54 -6.13 0.18 0.55
CA VAL A 54 -7.46 0.67 0.94
C VAL A 54 -8.55 -0.25 0.37
N ALA A 55 -8.44 -0.64 -0.91
CA ALA A 55 -9.41 -1.53 -1.54
C ALA A 55 -9.45 -2.92 -0.88
N LEU A 56 -8.31 -3.50 -0.57
CA LEU A 56 -8.20 -4.81 0.10
C LEU A 56 -8.85 -4.79 1.49
N VAL A 57 -8.53 -3.78 2.30
CA VAL A 57 -9.10 -3.64 3.64
C VAL A 57 -10.61 -3.41 3.56
N ALA A 58 -11.08 -2.57 2.64
CA ALA A 58 -12.50 -2.33 2.44
C ALA A 58 -13.24 -3.61 2.01
N TYR A 59 -12.63 -4.39 1.12
CA TYR A 59 -13.16 -5.68 0.66
C TYR A 59 -13.24 -6.71 1.78
N TRP A 60 -12.19 -6.84 2.59
CA TRP A 60 -12.17 -7.77 3.72
C TRP A 60 -13.29 -7.45 4.73
N ASN A 61 -13.43 -6.17 5.10
CA ASN A 61 -14.50 -5.70 5.98
C ASN A 61 -15.91 -5.89 5.40
N TYR A 62 -16.05 -5.94 4.07
CA TYR A 62 -17.31 -6.26 3.42
C TYR A 62 -17.62 -7.75 3.51
N MET A 63 -16.60 -8.60 3.30
CA MET A 63 -16.73 -10.06 3.42
C MET A 63 -17.04 -10.51 4.84
N GLU A 64 -16.39 -9.95 5.87
CA GLU A 64 -16.69 -10.27 7.28
C GLU A 64 -18.15 -9.96 7.62
N ARG A 65 -18.65 -8.78 7.24
CA ARG A 65 -20.04 -8.40 7.48
C ARG A 65 -21.05 -9.27 6.75
N ARG A 66 -20.66 -9.84 5.61
CA ARG A 66 -21.50 -10.79 4.90
C ARG A 66 -21.50 -12.16 5.58
N ALA A 67 -20.34 -12.61 6.05
CA ALA A 67 -20.23 -13.87 6.78
C ALA A 67 -21.00 -13.87 8.11
N ASP A 68 -21.03 -12.74 8.83
CA ASP A 68 -21.81 -12.59 10.07
C ASP A 68 -23.33 -12.53 9.85
N ALA A 69 -23.77 -12.28 8.61
CA ALA A 69 -25.18 -12.13 8.25
C ALA A 69 -25.81 -13.44 7.73
N GLU A 70 -24.99 -14.46 7.45
CA GLU A 70 -25.38 -15.82 7.05
C GLU A 70 -25.41 -16.76 8.27
#